data_AF-A0A843YIW9-F1
#
_entry.id   AF-A0A843YIW9-F1
#
_cell.length_a   1.000
_cell.length_b   1.000
_cell.length_c   1.000
_cell.angle_alpha   90.00
_cell.angle_beta   90.00
_cell.angle_gamma   90.00
#
_symmetry.space_group_name_H-M   'P 1'
#
loop_
_entity.id
_entity.type
_entity.pdbx_description
1 polymer ?
#
loop_
_entity_poly.entity_id
_entity_poly.type
_entity_poly.pdbx_seq_one_letter_code
_entity_poly.pdbx_strand_id
1 'polypeptide(L)'
;MTDQTQDLRELTSVEVELVETHPLPEGVPDALVNKAQLEVGLGVSGTTISNWLRRPDNPLPFEDAGTNGRSYQFRLSVAFAWMKAMRAEEESAKAAGDAATAQLSMALLGGESAAGSSGKMSLSDQRKLIELEALRRVEATNRRELVWMDDVVAAFEAYNETVRDALDALPDKLARALGLEGRDLEKVERVCDDVLEGAESKIGELIDNGESE
;
A
#
# COMPACT_ATOMS: atom_id res chain seq x y z
N MET A 1 -9.84 2.64 49.99
CA MET A 1 -10.96 3.42 49.44
C MET A 1 -10.96 4.76 50.15
N THR A 2 -10.19 5.72 49.64
CA THR A 2 -10.28 7.12 50.06
C THR A 2 -11.10 7.83 49.01
N ASP A 3 -12.39 7.96 49.32
CA ASP A 3 -13.31 8.89 48.69
C ASP A 3 -12.83 10.30 49.05
N GLN A 4 -11.86 10.81 48.29
CA GLN A 4 -11.64 12.24 48.22
C GLN A 4 -12.55 12.73 47.12
N THR A 5 -13.74 13.18 47.52
CA THR A 5 -14.51 14.14 46.74
C THR A 5 -13.60 15.36 46.58
N GLN A 6 -12.77 15.34 45.52
CA GLN A 6 -11.95 16.47 45.16
C GLN A 6 -12.92 17.59 44.84
N ASP A 7 -12.82 18.69 45.59
CA ASP A 7 -13.64 19.88 45.41
C ASP A 7 -13.30 20.48 44.04
N LEU A 8 -14.02 20.03 43.01
CA LEU A 8 -13.83 20.45 41.63
C LEU A 8 -14.39 21.86 41.49
N ARG A 9 -13.52 22.82 41.18
CA ARG A 9 -13.90 24.19 40.82
C ARG A 9 -15.06 24.22 39.81
N GLU A 10 -15.93 25.21 39.89
CA GLU A 10 -16.93 25.44 38.85
C GLU A 10 -16.23 25.71 37.49
N LEU A 11 -16.65 24.97 36.46
CA LEU A 11 -16.17 25.15 35.09
C LEU A 11 -16.55 26.55 34.60
N THR A 12 -15.64 27.20 33.89
CA THR A 12 -15.97 28.45 33.20
C THR A 12 -16.93 28.17 32.03
N SER A 13 -17.70 29.16 31.61
CA SER A 13 -18.69 29.00 30.52
C SER A 13 -18.08 28.42 29.23
N VAL A 14 -16.82 28.75 28.93
CA VAL A 14 -16.07 28.25 27.77
C VAL A 14 -15.68 26.78 27.94
N GLU A 15 -15.29 26.37 29.16
CA GLU A 15 -14.93 24.98 29.45
C GLU A 15 -16.15 24.06 29.46
N VAL A 16 -17.31 24.57 29.89
CA VAL A 16 -18.58 23.83 29.82
C VAL A 16 -18.93 23.51 28.37
N GLU A 17 -18.92 24.50 27.48
CA GLU A 17 -19.21 24.33 26.06
C GLU A 17 -18.24 23.34 25.39
N LEU A 18 -16.96 23.39 25.77
CA LEU A 18 -15.93 22.50 25.26
C LEU A 18 -16.15 21.05 25.70
N VAL A 19 -16.48 20.82 26.98
CA VAL A 19 -16.74 19.49 27.54
C VAL A 19 -18.05 18.92 27.00
N GLU A 20 -19.07 19.74 26.75
CA GLU A 20 -20.30 19.30 26.08
C GLU A 20 -20.05 18.86 24.64
N THR A 21 -19.19 19.58 23.92
CA THR A 21 -18.84 19.27 22.52
C THR A 21 -17.96 18.01 22.42
N HIS A 22 -17.08 17.80 23.40
CA HIS A 22 -16.14 16.69 23.43
C HIS A 22 -16.14 16.00 24.82
N PRO A 23 -17.20 15.25 25.14
CA PRO A 23 -17.34 14.61 26.44
C PRO A 23 -16.33 13.48 26.62
N LEU A 24 -16.01 13.17 27.88
CA LEU A 24 -15.21 12.01 28.22
C LEU A 24 -15.89 10.70 27.75
N PRO A 25 -15.11 9.66 27.41
CA PRO A 25 -15.65 8.34 27.11
C PRO A 25 -16.50 7.78 28.26
N GLU A 26 -17.51 6.99 27.91
CA GLU A 26 -18.47 6.42 28.87
C GLU A 26 -17.76 5.61 29.97
N GLY A 27 -18.09 5.89 31.23
CA GLY A 27 -17.54 5.21 32.41
C GLY A 27 -16.26 5.82 32.99
N VAL A 28 -15.72 6.91 32.42
CA VAL A 28 -14.54 7.60 32.97
C VAL A 28 -14.98 8.71 33.94
N PRO A 29 -14.64 8.63 35.24
CA PRO A 29 -14.93 9.71 36.19
C PRO A 29 -14.01 10.91 35.93
N ASP A 30 -14.55 12.12 36.08
CA ASP A 30 -13.74 13.34 36.05
C ASP A 30 -12.97 13.50 37.35
N ALA A 31 -11.69 13.86 37.26
CA ALA A 31 -10.78 13.96 38.39
C ALA A 31 -9.65 14.94 38.11
N LEU A 32 -9.04 15.47 39.18
CA LEU A 32 -7.81 16.23 39.09
C LEU A 32 -6.63 15.26 38.99
N VAL A 33 -5.90 15.38 37.88
CA VAL A 33 -4.74 14.56 37.55
C VAL A 33 -3.49 15.41 37.49
N ASN A 34 -2.37 14.82 37.90
CA ASN A 34 -1.06 15.44 37.69
C ASN A 34 -0.57 15.22 36.26
N LYS A 35 0.52 15.90 35.89
CA LYS A 35 1.11 15.79 34.54
C LYS A 35 1.39 14.35 34.10
N ALA A 36 1.98 13.52 34.97
CA ALA A 36 2.33 12.14 34.62
C ALA A 36 1.08 11.25 34.42
N GLN A 37 0.03 11.47 35.19
CA GLN A 37 -1.26 10.81 35.03
C GLN A 37 -1.96 11.26 33.75
N LEU A 38 -1.85 12.55 33.39
CA LEU A 38 -2.39 13.09 32.16
C LEU A 38 -1.69 12.52 30.92
N GLU A 39 -0.37 12.31 30.96
CA GLU A 39 0.40 11.64 29.90
C GLU A 39 -0.16 10.24 29.60
N VAL A 40 -0.42 9.46 30.65
CA VAL A 40 -0.99 8.11 30.54
C VAL A 40 -2.44 8.16 30.05
N GLY A 41 -3.27 9.01 30.65
CA GLY A 41 -4.70 9.10 30.32
C GLY A 41 -4.98 9.57 28.90
N LEU A 42 -4.13 10.44 28.37
CA LEU A 42 -4.27 11.00 27.02
C LEU A 42 -3.41 10.28 25.96
N GLY A 43 -2.53 9.36 26.38
CA GLY A 43 -1.63 8.63 25.49
C GLY A 43 -0.60 9.53 24.79
N VAL A 44 -0.09 10.55 25.47
CA VAL A 44 0.88 11.52 24.93
C VAL A 44 2.11 11.65 25.82
N SER A 45 3.24 12.05 25.23
CA SER A 45 4.48 12.27 25.99
C SER A 45 4.43 13.55 26.83
N GLY A 46 5.16 13.57 27.95
CA GLY A 46 5.30 14.77 28.79
C GLY A 46 5.89 15.99 28.10
N THR A 47 6.70 15.78 27.06
CA THR A 47 7.20 16.85 26.19
C THR A 47 6.07 17.52 25.43
N THR A 48 5.12 16.74 24.89
CA THR A 48 3.93 17.25 24.19
C THR A 48 3.04 18.08 25.10
N ILE A 49 2.77 17.61 26.32
CA ILE A 49 2.01 18.38 27.32
C ILE A 49 2.73 19.68 27.68
N SER A 50 4.06 19.65 27.83
CA SER A 50 4.86 20.85 28.10
C SER A 50 4.78 21.86 26.95
N ASN A 51 4.71 21.38 25.71
CA ASN A 51 4.56 22.23 24.54
C ASN A 51 3.15 22.83 24.47
N TRP A 52 2.11 22.07 24.81
CA TRP A 52 0.73 22.57 24.87
C TRP A 52 0.54 23.66 25.93
N LEU A 53 1.19 23.52 27.09
CA LEU A 53 1.21 24.58 28.13
C LEU A 53 1.88 25.87 27.66
N ARG A 54 2.80 25.79 26.69
CA ARG A 54 3.57 26.93 26.17
C ARG A 54 2.96 27.55 24.91
N ARG A 55 1.81 27.06 24.42
CA ARG A 55 1.14 27.65 23.26
C ARG A 55 0.70 29.09 23.60
N PRO A 56 1.02 30.09 22.77
CA PRO A 56 0.75 31.50 23.09
C PRO A 56 -0.74 31.86 22.99
N ASP A 57 -1.47 31.28 22.05
CA ASP A 57 -2.85 31.70 21.74
C ASP A 57 -3.91 30.87 22.49
N ASN A 58 -3.65 29.59 22.68
CA ASN A 58 -4.56 28.65 23.35
C ASN A 58 -3.75 27.61 24.13
N PRO A 59 -3.28 27.93 25.35
CA PRO A 59 -2.55 26.99 26.18
C PRO A 59 -3.47 25.92 26.76
N LEU A 60 -2.89 24.76 27.10
CA LEU A 60 -3.62 23.70 27.80
C LEU A 60 -4.19 24.24 29.13
N PRO A 61 -5.51 24.13 29.37
CA PRO A 61 -6.12 24.57 30.63
C PRO A 61 -5.58 23.78 31.82
N PHE A 62 -5.24 24.49 32.90
CA PHE A 62 -4.79 23.91 34.16
C PHE A 62 -5.50 24.58 35.33
N GLU A 63 -5.64 23.85 36.43
CA GLU A 63 -6.32 24.33 37.65
C GLU A 63 -5.33 25.01 38.60
N ASP A 64 -4.18 24.36 38.81
CA ASP A 64 -3.05 24.91 39.57
C ASP A 64 -1.76 24.73 38.76
N ALA A 65 -1.04 25.84 38.58
CA ALA A 65 0.23 25.86 37.85
C ALA A 65 1.33 25.06 38.56
N GLY A 66 1.18 24.75 39.86
CA GLY A 66 2.26 24.18 40.65
C GLY A 66 3.40 25.18 40.85
N THR A 67 3.89 25.31 42.08
CA THR A 67 5.10 26.11 42.41
C THR A 67 6.21 25.16 42.87
N ASN A 68 7.43 25.63 43.14
CA ASN A 68 8.53 24.84 43.70
C ASN A 68 8.06 23.84 44.78
N GLY A 69 7.99 22.55 44.41
CA GLY A 69 7.54 21.45 45.27
C GLY A 69 6.10 20.95 45.06
N ARG A 70 5.29 21.54 44.18
CA ARG A 70 3.94 21.10 43.81
C ARG A 70 3.83 20.87 42.30
N SER A 71 3.28 19.74 41.88
CA SER A 71 3.03 19.43 40.47
C SER A 71 1.80 20.17 39.95
N TYR A 72 1.80 20.52 38.66
CA TYR A 72 0.60 20.99 37.96
C TYR A 72 -0.59 20.06 38.19
N GLN A 73 -1.77 20.65 38.35
CA GLN A 73 -3.05 19.94 38.43
C GLN A 73 -3.92 20.28 37.22
N PHE A 74 -4.46 19.24 36.59
CA PHE A 74 -5.31 19.33 35.40
C PHE A 74 -6.62 18.63 35.67
N ARG A 75 -7.73 19.18 35.19
CA ARG A 75 -9.00 18.47 35.14
C ARG A 75 -9.06 17.60 33.89
N LEU A 76 -9.36 16.32 34.07
CA LEU A 76 -9.32 15.34 32.99
C LEU A 76 -10.34 15.65 31.89
N SER A 77 -11.56 16.03 32.24
CA SER A 77 -12.62 16.39 31.28
C SER A 77 -12.22 17.53 30.37
N VAL A 78 -11.73 18.63 30.95
CA VAL A 78 -11.33 19.84 30.22
C VAL A 78 -10.11 19.58 29.35
N ALA A 79 -9.10 18.87 29.86
CA ALA A 79 -7.89 18.56 29.11
C ALA A 79 -8.17 17.65 27.90
N PHE A 80 -9.07 16.68 28.04
CA PHE A 80 -9.51 15.82 26.94
C PHE A 80 -10.29 16.59 25.89
N ALA A 81 -11.27 17.39 26.32
CA ALA A 81 -12.11 18.19 25.43
C ALA A 81 -11.27 19.20 24.63
N TRP A 82 -10.33 19.87 25.31
CA TRP A 82 -9.38 20.77 24.67
C TRP A 82 -8.51 20.08 23.63
N MET A 83 -7.98 18.89 23.93
CA MET A 83 -7.17 18.16 22.94
C MET A 83 -8.00 17.82 21.70
N LYS A 84 -9.24 17.37 21.88
CA LYS A 84 -10.13 17.02 20.77
C LYS A 84 -10.45 18.22 19.89
N ALA A 85 -10.79 19.36 20.50
CA ALA A 85 -11.04 20.60 19.77
C ALA A 85 -9.79 21.06 19.00
N MET A 86 -8.63 21.09 19.67
CA MET A 86 -7.37 21.50 19.06
C MET A 86 -6.97 20.60 17.88
N ARG A 87 -7.15 19.27 18.00
CA ARG A 87 -6.88 18.34 16.89
C ARG A 87 -7.87 18.50 15.74
N ALA A 88 -9.14 18.78 16.02
CA ALA A 88 -10.14 19.03 14.99
C ALA A 88 -9.81 20.31 14.19
N GLU A 89 -9.38 21.36 14.87
CA GLU A 89 -8.91 22.61 14.26
C GLU A 89 -7.68 22.36 13.39
N GLU A 90 -6.64 21.68 13.91
CA GLU A 90 -5.43 21.35 13.15
C GLU A 90 -5.72 20.50 11.90
N GLU A 91 -6.62 19.52 12.00
CA GLU A 91 -7.02 18.69 10.85
C GLU A 91 -7.78 19.52 9.79
N SER A 92 -8.69 20.40 10.23
CA SER A 92 -9.41 21.29 9.30
C SER A 92 -8.48 22.28 8.59
N ALA A 93 -7.49 22.83 9.30
CA ALA A 93 -6.49 23.74 8.74
C ALA A 93 -5.58 23.02 7.75
N LYS A 94 -5.19 21.78 8.06
CA LYS A 94 -4.42 20.93 7.15
C LYS A 94 -5.22 20.62 5.89
N ALA A 95 -6.48 20.20 6.01
CA ALA A 95 -7.35 19.94 4.87
C ALA A 95 -7.54 21.18 3.98
N ALA A 96 -7.66 22.38 4.57
CA ALA A 96 -7.71 23.63 3.82
C ALA A 96 -6.39 23.95 3.10
N GLY A 97 -5.25 23.70 3.75
CA GLY A 97 -3.92 23.85 3.15
C GLY A 97 -3.68 22.87 2.00
N ASP A 98 -4.11 21.62 2.14
CA ASP A 98 -4.02 20.60 1.10
C ASP A 98 -4.91 20.99 -0.11
N ALA A 99 -6.13 21.47 0.13
CA ALA A 99 -7.03 21.97 -0.91
C ALA A 99 -6.46 23.19 -1.65
N ALA A 100 -5.89 24.16 -0.93
CA ALA A 100 -5.22 25.32 -1.52
C ALA A 100 -3.99 24.92 -2.34
N THR A 101 -3.20 23.97 -1.84
CA THR A 101 -2.03 23.43 -2.57
C THR A 101 -2.47 22.72 -3.85
N ALA A 102 -3.53 21.93 -3.80
CA ALA A 102 -4.11 21.29 -4.98
C ALA A 102 -4.58 22.34 -6.00
N GLN A 103 -5.28 23.39 -5.55
CA GLN A 103 -5.72 24.50 -6.41
C GLN A 103 -4.54 25.25 -7.05
N LEU A 104 -3.49 25.56 -6.29
CA LEU A 104 -2.28 26.19 -6.81
C LEU A 104 -1.58 25.29 -7.85
N SER A 105 -1.50 23.99 -7.59
CA SER A 105 -0.93 23.04 -8.55
C SER A 105 -1.73 22.99 -9.85
N MET A 106 -3.07 23.06 -9.78
CA MET A 106 -3.94 23.13 -10.96
C MET A 106 -3.76 24.44 -11.73
N ALA A 107 -3.64 25.57 -11.02
CA ALA A 107 -3.43 26.88 -11.63
C ALA A 107 -2.05 26.98 -12.33
N LEU A 108 -1.01 26.43 -11.72
CA LEU A 108 0.35 26.42 -12.29
C LEU A 108 0.46 25.49 -13.51
N LEU A 109 -0.23 24.35 -13.52
CA LEU A 109 -0.28 23.48 -14.71
C LEU A 109 -1.24 23.99 -15.81
N GLY A 110 -2.23 24.82 -15.46
CA GLY A 110 -3.25 25.33 -16.37
C GLY A 110 -2.87 26.59 -17.14
N GLY A 111 -1.69 27.17 -16.89
CA GLY A 111 -1.17 28.33 -17.63
C GLY A 111 -0.45 27.91 -18.90
N GLU A 112 -1.06 28.18 -20.05
CA GLU A 112 -0.50 28.22 -21.41
C GLU A 112 -0.38 26.94 -22.27
N SER A 113 -0.57 25.72 -21.80
CA SER A 113 -0.77 24.55 -22.72
C SER A 113 -1.30 23.31 -22.00
N ALA A 114 -2.62 23.21 -21.86
CA ALA A 114 -3.27 21.99 -21.38
C ALA A 114 -4.40 21.54 -22.34
N ALA A 115 -4.11 21.48 -23.64
CA ALA A 115 -4.83 20.57 -24.52
C ALA A 115 -4.24 19.16 -24.32
N GLY A 116 -4.89 18.36 -23.48
CA GLY A 116 -4.60 16.93 -23.37
C GLY A 116 -3.71 16.52 -22.21
N SER A 117 -4.12 16.79 -20.97
CA SER A 117 -3.87 15.81 -19.92
C SER A 117 -4.80 16.00 -18.73
N SER A 118 -5.69 15.02 -18.57
CA SER A 118 -6.29 14.64 -17.29
C SER A 118 -5.26 14.70 -16.14
N GLY A 119 -5.74 15.03 -14.94
CA GLY A 119 -5.00 15.20 -13.69
C GLY A 119 -3.82 14.22 -13.54
N LYS A 120 -2.65 14.69 -13.96
CA LYS A 120 -1.40 13.94 -13.84
C LYS A 120 -0.99 13.94 -12.38
N MET A 121 -1.09 12.77 -11.75
CA MET A 121 -0.41 12.42 -10.49
C MET A 121 0.94 13.14 -10.39
N SER A 122 1.30 13.64 -9.21
CA SER A 122 2.61 14.23 -8.95
C SER A 122 3.71 13.26 -9.39
N LEU A 123 4.86 13.77 -9.85
CA LEU A 123 6.00 12.93 -10.25
C LEU A 123 6.44 11.97 -9.13
N SER A 124 6.24 12.35 -7.86
CA SER A 124 6.48 11.46 -6.71
C SER A 124 5.48 10.31 -6.66
N ASP A 125 4.21 10.57 -6.94
CA ASP A 125 3.17 9.54 -6.95
C ASP A 125 3.34 8.62 -8.16
N GLN A 126 3.71 9.17 -9.33
CA GLN A 126 4.02 8.37 -10.52
C GLN A 126 5.16 7.38 -10.23
N ARG A 127 6.21 7.84 -9.54
CA ARG A 127 7.31 6.96 -9.11
C ARG A 127 6.85 5.84 -8.18
N LYS A 128 6.04 6.17 -7.17
CA LYS A 128 5.50 5.17 -6.23
C LYS A 128 4.61 4.15 -6.92
N LEU A 129 3.82 4.58 -7.90
CA LEU A 129 2.96 3.68 -8.68
C LEU A 129 3.80 2.70 -9.51
N ILE A 130 4.83 3.19 -10.21
CA ILE A 130 5.75 2.34 -10.98
C ILE A 130 6.46 1.34 -10.07
N GLU A 131 6.90 1.75 -8.89
CA GLU A 131 7.54 0.87 -7.91
C GLU A 131 6.57 -0.21 -7.37
N LEU A 132 5.32 0.16 -7.07
CA LEU A 132 4.28 -0.79 -6.67
C LEU A 132 3.94 -1.79 -7.78
N GLU A 133 3.90 -1.35 -9.04
CA GLU A 133 3.69 -2.25 -10.18
C GLU A 133 4.87 -3.20 -10.37
N ALA A 134 6.11 -2.72 -10.23
CA ALA A 134 7.30 -3.56 -10.30
C ALA A 134 7.28 -4.65 -9.22
N LEU A 135 6.89 -4.31 -7.99
CA LEU A 135 6.74 -5.28 -6.90
C LEU A 135 5.66 -6.32 -7.20
N ARG A 136 4.50 -5.92 -7.74
CA ARG A 136 3.44 -6.84 -8.15
C ARG A 136 3.90 -7.80 -9.26
N ARG A 137 4.69 -7.31 -10.23
CA ARG A 137 5.25 -8.15 -11.29
C ARG A 137 6.21 -9.20 -10.72
N VAL A 138 7.11 -8.80 -9.83
CA VAL A 138 8.04 -9.72 -9.15
C VAL A 138 7.27 -10.78 -8.36
N GLU A 139 6.23 -10.38 -7.63
CA GLU A 139 5.41 -11.31 -6.86
C GLU A 139 4.65 -12.31 -7.75
N ALA A 140 4.05 -11.85 -8.85
CA ALA A 140 3.36 -12.70 -9.82
C ALA A 140 4.32 -13.68 -10.53
N THR A 141 5.54 -13.24 -10.88
CA THR A 141 6.58 -14.13 -11.41
C THR A 141 6.98 -15.19 -10.40
N ASN A 142 7.15 -14.84 -9.12
CA ASN A 142 7.46 -15.81 -8.07
C ASN A 142 6.37 -16.88 -7.89
N ARG A 143 5.11 -16.52 -8.17
CA ARG A 143 3.98 -17.47 -8.18
C ARG A 143 3.85 -18.26 -9.48
N ARG A 144 4.75 -18.06 -10.45
CA ARG A 144 4.69 -18.61 -11.82
C ARG A 144 3.43 -18.20 -12.59
N GLU A 145 2.82 -17.08 -12.23
CA GLU A 145 1.67 -16.51 -12.97
C GLU A 145 2.14 -15.74 -14.21
N LEU A 146 3.39 -15.27 -14.23
CA LEU A 146 4.02 -14.57 -15.35
C LEU A 146 5.40 -15.16 -15.64
N VAL A 147 5.65 -15.50 -16.90
CA VAL A 147 6.94 -15.96 -17.44
C VAL A 147 7.39 -15.03 -18.55
N TRP A 148 8.70 -14.87 -18.71
CA TRP A 148 9.26 -14.07 -19.79
C TRP A 148 9.06 -14.80 -21.12
N MET A 149 8.72 -14.04 -22.17
CA MET A 149 8.49 -14.61 -23.51
C MET A 149 9.73 -15.36 -24.00
N ASP A 150 10.92 -14.80 -23.80
CA ASP A 150 12.18 -15.41 -24.22
C ASP A 150 12.41 -16.78 -23.54
N ASP A 151 12.05 -16.90 -22.26
CA ASP A 151 12.16 -18.17 -21.54
C ASP A 151 11.18 -19.22 -22.09
N VAL A 152 9.97 -18.80 -22.49
CA VAL A 152 8.97 -19.67 -23.11
C VAL A 152 9.46 -20.14 -24.49
N VAL A 153 9.97 -19.22 -25.31
CA VAL A 153 10.53 -19.54 -26.63
C VAL A 153 11.68 -20.54 -26.49
N ALA A 154 12.63 -20.29 -25.59
CA ALA A 154 13.76 -21.19 -25.34
C ALA A 154 13.30 -22.57 -24.84
N ALA A 155 12.27 -22.63 -23.99
CA ALA A 155 11.72 -23.90 -23.53
C ALA A 155 11.05 -24.70 -24.66
N PHE A 156 10.32 -24.04 -25.56
CA PHE A 156 9.70 -24.68 -26.73
C PHE A 156 10.74 -25.14 -27.75
N GLU A 157 11.80 -24.36 -27.99
CA GLU A 157 12.93 -24.77 -28.85
C GLU A 157 13.60 -26.03 -28.32
N ALA A 158 13.97 -26.06 -27.04
CA ALA A 158 14.60 -27.21 -26.41
C ALA A 158 13.67 -28.45 -26.41
N TYR A 159 12.37 -28.26 -26.20
CA TYR A 159 11.38 -29.33 -26.29
C TYR A 159 11.30 -29.91 -27.71
N ASN A 160 11.20 -29.05 -28.73
CA ASN A 160 11.09 -29.49 -30.12
C ASN A 160 12.37 -30.16 -30.63
N GLU A 161 13.55 -29.66 -30.22
CA GLU A 161 14.84 -30.30 -30.50
C GLU A 161 14.87 -31.73 -29.93
N THR A 162 14.48 -31.89 -28.66
CA THR A 162 14.42 -33.21 -28.01
C THR A 162 13.47 -34.17 -28.71
N VAL A 163 12.31 -33.69 -29.16
CA VAL A 163 11.32 -34.51 -29.88
C VAL A 163 11.84 -34.90 -31.25
N ARG A 164 12.44 -33.98 -32.00
CA ARG A 164 13.03 -34.25 -33.32
C ARG A 164 14.14 -35.30 -33.22
N ASP A 165 15.11 -35.11 -32.32
CA ASP A 165 16.19 -36.07 -32.11
C ASP A 165 15.67 -37.46 -31.72
N ALA A 166 14.60 -37.50 -30.92
CA ALA A 166 13.98 -38.77 -30.52
C ALA A 166 13.32 -39.48 -31.69
N LEU A 167 12.66 -38.75 -32.60
CA LEU A 167 12.02 -39.27 -33.80
C LEU A 167 13.04 -39.70 -34.85
N ASP A 168 14.10 -38.91 -35.08
CA ASP A 168 15.19 -39.26 -36.01
C ASP A 168 15.92 -40.54 -35.58
N ALA A 169 16.11 -40.72 -34.27
CA ALA A 169 16.74 -41.93 -33.73
C ALA A 169 15.76 -43.12 -33.57
N LEU A 170 14.45 -42.92 -33.78
CA LEU A 170 13.44 -43.95 -33.54
C LEU A 170 13.55 -45.14 -34.53
N PRO A 171 13.72 -44.93 -35.85
CA PRO A 171 13.89 -46.02 -36.81
C PRO A 171 15.06 -46.94 -36.42
N ASP A 172 16.22 -46.37 -36.08
CA ASP A 172 17.40 -47.13 -35.66
C ASP A 172 17.17 -47.93 -34.38
N LYS A 173 16.50 -47.32 -33.39
CA LYS A 173 16.13 -48.01 -32.13
C LYS A 173 15.20 -49.18 -32.41
N LEU A 174 14.23 -49.02 -33.30
CA LEU A 174 13.29 -50.07 -33.68
C LEU A 174 13.95 -51.16 -34.52
N ALA A 175 14.84 -50.80 -35.45
CA ALA A 175 15.67 -51.76 -36.20
C ALA A 175 16.46 -52.66 -35.26
N ARG A 176 17.11 -52.06 -34.25
CA ARG A 176 17.91 -52.80 -33.27
C ARG A 176 17.06 -53.65 -32.32
N ALA A 177 15.89 -53.19 -31.90
CA ALA A 177 15.05 -53.87 -30.93
C ALA A 177 14.20 -55.00 -31.53
N LEU A 178 13.71 -54.81 -32.75
CA LEU A 178 12.75 -55.71 -33.40
C LEU A 178 13.33 -56.44 -34.62
N GLY A 179 14.56 -56.13 -35.02
CA GLY A 179 15.20 -56.71 -36.21
C GLY A 179 14.53 -56.26 -37.50
N LEU A 180 14.02 -55.03 -37.56
CA LEU A 180 13.41 -54.47 -38.77
C LEU A 180 14.50 -54.20 -39.82
N GLU A 181 14.26 -54.61 -41.06
CA GLU A 181 15.21 -54.47 -42.16
C GLU A 181 14.54 -53.94 -43.44
N GLY A 182 15.33 -53.20 -44.24
CA GLY A 182 14.96 -52.77 -45.59
C GLY A 182 13.66 -51.99 -45.64
N ARG A 183 12.65 -52.55 -46.34
CA ARG A 183 11.38 -51.87 -46.65
C ARG A 183 10.53 -51.53 -45.44
N ASP A 184 10.65 -52.27 -44.33
CA ASP A 184 9.87 -51.97 -43.14
C ASP A 184 10.50 -50.82 -42.33
N LEU A 185 11.82 -50.66 -42.41
CA LEU A 185 12.51 -49.50 -41.83
C LEU A 185 12.17 -48.21 -42.60
N GLU A 186 12.18 -48.25 -43.93
CA GLU A 186 11.79 -47.11 -44.79
C GLU A 186 10.35 -46.65 -44.53
N LYS A 187 9.44 -47.55 -44.15
CA LYS A 187 8.06 -47.18 -43.77
C LYS A 187 8.04 -46.43 -42.44
N VAL A 188 8.85 -46.86 -41.47
CA VAL A 188 8.95 -46.23 -40.16
C VAL A 188 9.59 -44.85 -40.28
N GLU A 189 10.67 -44.73 -41.05
CA GLU A 189 11.33 -43.46 -41.35
C GLU A 189 10.35 -42.47 -41.99
N ARG A 190 9.65 -42.90 -43.06
CA ARG A 190 8.62 -42.07 -43.70
C ARG A 190 7.54 -41.60 -42.74
N VAL A 191 7.07 -42.45 -41.84
CA VAL A 191 6.06 -42.05 -40.84
C VAL A 191 6.62 -41.04 -39.84
N CYS A 192 7.90 -41.14 -39.47
CA CYS A 192 8.54 -40.14 -38.59
C CYS A 192 8.69 -38.79 -39.30
N ASP A 193 9.12 -38.81 -40.57
CA ASP A 193 9.23 -37.61 -41.41
C ASP A 193 7.88 -36.94 -41.62
N ASP A 194 6.84 -37.72 -41.98
CA ASP A 194 5.46 -37.22 -42.18
C ASP A 194 4.93 -36.53 -40.90
N VAL A 195 5.28 -37.05 -39.72
CA VAL A 195 4.89 -36.45 -38.42
C VAL A 195 5.61 -35.12 -38.18
N LEU A 196 6.91 -35.04 -38.49
CA LEU A 196 7.68 -33.81 -38.34
C LEU A 196 7.22 -32.73 -39.33
N GLU A 197 7.03 -33.08 -40.60
CA GLU A 197 6.53 -32.17 -41.64
C GLU A 197 5.11 -31.69 -41.33
N GLY A 198 4.24 -32.59 -40.84
CA GLY A 198 2.89 -32.24 -40.39
C GLY A 198 2.89 -31.29 -39.19
N ALA A 199 3.82 -31.45 -38.24
CA ALA A 199 3.96 -30.54 -37.10
C ALA A 199 4.45 -29.15 -37.53
N GLU A 200 5.44 -29.09 -38.43
CA GLU A 200 5.94 -27.83 -38.99
C GLU A 200 4.86 -27.07 -39.77
N SER A 201 4.13 -27.77 -40.64
CA SER A 201 3.01 -27.18 -41.39
C SER A 201 1.94 -26.61 -40.47
N LYS A 202 1.60 -27.31 -39.38
CA LYS A 202 0.59 -26.83 -38.43
C LYS A 202 1.04 -25.61 -37.63
N ILE A 203 2.31 -25.55 -37.28
CA ILE A 203 2.90 -24.37 -36.63
C ILE A 203 2.90 -23.18 -37.59
N GLY A 204 3.29 -23.39 -38.85
CA GLY A 204 3.22 -22.36 -39.90
C GLY A 204 1.81 -21.79 -40.07
N GLU A 205 0.79 -22.65 -40.17
CA GLU A 205 -0.61 -22.22 -40.24
C GLU A 205 -1.05 -21.39 -39.03
N LEU A 206 -0.60 -21.74 -37.82
CA LEU A 206 -0.96 -21.00 -36.60
C LEU A 206 -0.30 -19.62 -36.54
N ILE A 207 0.94 -19.51 -37.01
CA ILE A 207 1.69 -18.25 -37.04
C ILE A 207 1.11 -17.32 -38.11
N ASP A 208 0.87 -17.82 -39.33
CA ASP A 208 0.33 -17.02 -40.44
C ASP A 208 -1.11 -16.54 -40.17
N ASN A 209 -1.93 -17.33 -39.47
CA ASN A 209 -3.28 -16.89 -39.06
C ASN A 209 -3.26 -15.83 -37.95
N GLY A 210 -2.15 -15.69 -37.21
CA GLY A 210 -1.98 -14.67 -36.17
C GLY A 210 -1.60 -13.29 -36.71
N GLU A 211 -1.08 -13.19 -37.95
CA GLU A 211 -0.74 -11.91 -38.59
C GLU A 211 -1.96 -11.22 -39.26
N SER A 212 -3.13 -11.87 -39.24
CA SER A 212 -4.36 -11.40 -39.91
C SER A 212 -5.40 -10.76 -38.98
N GLU A 213 -5.12 -10.58 -37.68
CA GLU A 213 -5.92 -9.78 -36.72
C GLU A 213 -5.15 -8.55 -36.21
#